data_AF-A0A439V8P9-F1
#
_entry.id   AF-A0A439V8P9-F1
#
_cell.length_a   1.000
_cell.length_b   1.000
_cell.length_c   1.000
_cell.angle_alpha   90.00
_cell.angle_beta   90.00
_cell.angle_gamma   90.00
#
_symmetry.space_group_name_H-M   'P 1'
#
loop_
_entity.id
_entity.type
_entity.pdbx_description
1 polymer ?
#
loop_
_entity_poly.entity_id
_entity_poly.type
_entity_poly.pdbx_seq_one_letter_code
_entity_poly.pdbx_strand_id
1 'polypeptide(L)'
;MAAFFTSQQLTGIDTSANIQDALAARVKDPLWFLARQWQTGEFEAENGGSASHLSIVWREFPVDRLVRGNEEVAIPADMPMDFVVEQEDDEGGSPLWRSEALLYDFSVKGKAFGLEAKGYGGRNLDWYHFDLASSTLDDPPPETETRMVPSTLSFRGAPHPRWWRFEDGDAYFEQAKDPEPNSLSMLLPEFFFIDVNNWYVAPLPQTAGTVRQITELSVVDGFGVVTEIGPSISDGNAEWSMFSLTQADGRTTGDLLYVPNIAIEVLDNDEVEEVLFSRDEEANLVWASERLVTLADGTQVRNGERDSVPSPERPEDPRPVFRLRSDVAPWRIPYVARFTNLSAANGEIYLRRARTVEGASLANPQYRSVVVGESWRLDEAQIPRSGVRIRRSQRFARGSDGEGYFWIGRGRQTAPHTDGPNLRFDYLDAP
;
A
#
# COMPACT_ATOMS: atom_id res chain seq x y z
N MET A 1 -7.81 0.37 40.78
CA MET A 1 -9.27 0.33 41.00
C MET A 1 -9.87 -0.29 39.75
N ALA A 2 -10.01 -1.62 39.74
CA ALA A 2 -10.45 -2.38 38.58
C ALA A 2 -11.98 -2.41 38.55
N ALA A 3 -12.57 -1.85 37.49
CA ALA A 3 -14.00 -1.93 37.25
C ALA A 3 -14.32 -3.32 36.67
N PHE A 4 -14.90 -4.18 37.51
CA PHE A 4 -15.54 -5.41 37.05
C PHE A 4 -16.85 -5.03 36.34
N PHE A 5 -16.85 -4.99 35.01
CA PHE A 5 -18.09 -5.03 34.25
C PHE A 5 -18.66 -6.44 34.37
N THR A 6 -19.67 -6.61 35.21
CA THR A 6 -20.49 -7.82 35.22
C THR A 6 -21.33 -7.83 33.96
N SER A 7 -20.89 -8.52 32.91
CA SER A 7 -21.81 -8.92 31.84
C SER A 7 -22.81 -9.92 32.45
N GLN A 8 -24.09 -9.59 32.41
CA GLN A 8 -25.12 -10.56 32.77
C GLN A 8 -25.29 -11.52 31.59
N GLN A 9 -24.63 -12.66 31.66
CA GLN A 9 -24.83 -13.75 30.72
C GLN A 9 -26.05 -14.57 31.17
N LEU A 10 -27.14 -14.51 30.39
CA LEU A 10 -28.30 -15.37 30.59
C LEU A 10 -28.00 -16.75 30.01
N THR A 11 -27.68 -17.72 30.87
CA THR A 11 -27.60 -19.12 30.48
C THR A 11 -28.99 -19.76 30.58
N GLY A 12 -29.45 -20.40 29.49
CA GLY A 12 -30.61 -21.27 29.56
C GLY A 12 -30.31 -22.48 30.47
N ILE A 13 -30.80 -22.45 31.71
CA ILE A 13 -30.72 -23.60 32.61
C ILE A 13 -31.87 -24.54 32.24
N ASP A 14 -31.61 -25.54 31.39
CA ASP A 14 -32.47 -26.72 31.31
C ASP A 14 -31.78 -27.90 31.99
N THR A 15 -31.60 -27.79 33.32
CA THR A 15 -31.13 -28.91 34.14
C THR A 15 -32.29 -29.85 34.40
N SER A 16 -32.75 -30.57 33.36
CA SER A 16 -33.64 -31.71 33.55
C SER A 16 -32.83 -32.95 33.92
N ALA A 17 -33.21 -33.63 35.00
CA ALA A 17 -32.61 -34.92 35.37
C ALA A 17 -32.97 -36.05 34.38
N ASN A 18 -33.93 -35.81 33.48
CA ASN A 18 -34.34 -36.73 32.43
C ASN A 18 -33.69 -36.34 31.10
N ILE A 19 -32.74 -37.15 30.63
CA ILE A 19 -32.01 -36.96 29.37
C ILE A 19 -32.95 -36.82 28.16
N GLN A 20 -34.09 -37.52 28.14
CA GLN A 20 -35.05 -37.41 27.05
C GLN A 20 -35.69 -36.01 26.98
N ASP A 21 -35.96 -35.40 28.13
CA ASP A 21 -36.55 -34.05 28.21
C ASP A 21 -35.51 -32.98 27.87
N ALA A 22 -34.25 -33.14 28.32
CA ALA A 22 -33.16 -32.25 27.97
C ALA A 22 -32.82 -32.27 26.46
N LEU A 23 -32.88 -33.46 25.84
CA LEU A 23 -32.67 -33.63 24.39
C LEU A 23 -33.87 -33.18 23.54
N ALA A 24 -35.05 -33.02 24.13
CA ALA A 24 -36.27 -32.69 23.38
C ALA A 24 -36.36 -31.21 22.96
N ALA A 25 -35.45 -30.33 23.43
CA ALA A 25 -35.38 -28.90 23.09
C ALA A 25 -36.76 -28.22 23.10
N ARG A 26 -37.56 -28.48 24.14
CA ARG A 26 -38.97 -28.05 24.17
C ARG A 26 -39.07 -26.54 24.33
N VAL A 27 -39.77 -25.90 23.41
CA VAL A 27 -40.10 -24.47 23.49
C VAL A 27 -41.17 -24.27 24.58
N LYS A 28 -40.75 -23.84 25.78
CA LYS A 28 -41.64 -23.68 26.94
C LYS A 28 -42.56 -22.46 26.84
N ASP A 29 -42.14 -21.42 26.12
CA ASP A 29 -42.94 -20.21 25.92
C ASP A 29 -42.81 -19.69 24.47
N PRO A 30 -43.57 -20.28 23.53
CA PRO A 30 -43.60 -19.80 22.15
C PRO A 30 -44.10 -18.36 22.03
N LEU A 31 -44.98 -17.92 22.95
CA LEU A 31 -45.54 -16.57 22.95
C LEU A 31 -44.49 -15.53 23.36
N TRP A 32 -43.59 -15.85 24.30
CA TRP A 32 -42.46 -14.98 24.63
C TRP A 32 -41.53 -14.78 23.45
N PHE A 33 -41.23 -15.85 22.68
CA PHE A 33 -40.45 -15.73 21.45
C PHE A 33 -41.16 -14.81 20.45
N LEU A 34 -42.44 -15.08 20.11
CA LEU A 34 -43.22 -14.24 19.19
C LEU A 34 -43.37 -12.78 19.66
N ALA A 35 -43.54 -12.55 20.96
CA ALA A 35 -43.61 -11.21 21.53
C ALA A 35 -42.26 -10.49 21.47
N ARG A 36 -41.15 -11.23 21.59
CA ARG A 36 -39.83 -10.65 21.32
C ARG A 36 -39.63 -10.32 19.85
N GLN A 37 -40.04 -11.19 18.93
CA GLN A 37 -40.06 -10.90 17.50
C GLN A 37 -40.85 -9.63 17.18
N TRP A 38 -42.03 -9.47 17.78
CA TRP A 38 -42.83 -8.25 17.66
C TRP A 38 -42.13 -7.02 18.23
N GLN A 39 -41.55 -7.13 19.44
CA GLN A 39 -40.91 -5.99 20.12
C GLN A 39 -39.64 -5.51 19.42
N THR A 40 -38.92 -6.39 18.73
CA THR A 40 -37.74 -6.05 17.93
C THR A 40 -38.09 -5.72 16.47
N GLY A 41 -39.38 -5.65 16.12
CA GLY A 41 -39.85 -5.23 14.79
C GLY A 41 -39.82 -6.31 13.71
N GLU A 42 -39.64 -7.61 14.02
CA GLU A 42 -39.59 -8.68 12.99
C GLU A 42 -40.88 -8.74 12.15
N PHE A 43 -42.02 -8.49 12.78
CA PHE A 43 -43.31 -8.50 12.10
C PHE A 43 -43.58 -7.23 11.29
N GLU A 44 -42.73 -6.21 11.42
CA GLU A 44 -42.75 -5.06 10.53
C GLU A 44 -42.12 -5.40 9.16
N ALA A 45 -41.48 -6.56 9.03
CA ALA A 45 -40.99 -7.20 7.80
C ALA A 45 -40.72 -6.19 6.69
N GLU A 46 -39.50 -5.65 6.62
CA GLU A 46 -39.08 -4.99 5.39
C GLU A 46 -39.15 -6.02 4.26
N ASN A 47 -39.97 -5.73 3.26
CA ASN A 47 -40.16 -6.57 2.10
C ASN A 47 -38.92 -6.46 1.19
N GLY A 48 -37.79 -7.00 1.65
CA GLY A 48 -36.54 -7.05 0.93
C GLY A 48 -36.40 -8.39 0.24
N GLY A 49 -36.62 -8.45 -1.07
CA GLY A 49 -36.27 -9.62 -1.84
C GLY A 49 -34.76 -9.90 -1.69
N SER A 50 -34.38 -11.14 -1.38
CA SER A 50 -32.97 -11.54 -1.39
C SER A 50 -32.49 -11.72 -2.83
N ALA A 51 -31.23 -11.38 -3.12
CA ALA A 51 -30.66 -11.61 -4.44
C ALA A 51 -30.65 -13.13 -4.76
N SER A 52 -31.34 -13.53 -5.83
CA SER A 52 -31.47 -14.93 -6.24
C SER A 52 -30.53 -15.26 -7.41
N HIS A 53 -30.41 -14.36 -8.38
CA HIS A 53 -29.57 -14.53 -9.56
C HIS A 53 -28.97 -13.18 -9.94
N LEU A 54 -27.74 -13.22 -10.43
CA LEU A 54 -27.05 -12.11 -11.07
C LEU A 54 -26.84 -12.44 -12.54
N SER A 55 -27.04 -11.46 -13.41
CA SER A 55 -26.51 -11.46 -14.77
C SER A 55 -25.49 -10.35 -14.88
N ILE A 56 -24.28 -10.68 -15.33
CA ILE A 56 -23.18 -9.72 -15.45
C ILE A 56 -22.63 -9.82 -16.87
N VAL A 57 -22.56 -8.69 -17.56
CA VAL A 57 -21.95 -8.55 -18.89
C VAL A 57 -20.75 -7.63 -18.78
N TRP A 58 -19.62 -8.05 -19.36
CA TRP A 58 -18.40 -7.27 -19.32
C TRP A 58 -17.53 -7.43 -20.57
N ARG A 59 -16.56 -6.53 -20.68
CA ARG A 59 -15.49 -6.51 -21.69
C ARG A 59 -14.14 -6.47 -21.02
N GLU A 60 -13.13 -7.11 -21.59
CA GLU A 60 -11.75 -7.07 -21.07
C GLU A 60 -10.79 -6.48 -22.09
N PHE A 61 -10.04 -5.47 -21.66
CA PHE A 61 -9.08 -4.76 -22.47
C PHE A 61 -7.67 -5.04 -21.93
N PRO A 62 -6.79 -5.72 -22.70
CA PRO A 62 -5.44 -6.02 -22.25
C PRO A 62 -4.56 -4.77 -22.19
N VAL A 63 -3.71 -4.71 -21.18
CA VAL A 63 -2.54 -3.84 -21.15
C VAL A 63 -1.45 -4.52 -21.98
N ASP A 64 -0.91 -3.82 -22.98
CA ASP A 64 0.11 -4.38 -23.89
C ASP A 64 1.33 -3.47 -24.07
N ARG A 65 1.31 -2.25 -23.53
CA ARG A 65 2.40 -1.27 -23.64
C ARG A 65 2.75 -0.62 -22.31
N LEU A 66 4.05 -0.44 -22.08
CA LEU A 66 4.65 0.42 -21.09
C LEU A 66 5.16 1.69 -21.78
N VAL A 67 4.88 2.86 -21.22
CA VAL A 67 5.43 4.12 -21.68
C VAL A 67 6.66 4.45 -20.85
N ARG A 68 7.82 4.57 -21.50
CA ARG A 68 9.11 4.94 -20.91
C ARG A 68 9.58 6.25 -21.55
N GLY A 69 9.30 7.38 -20.90
CA GLY A 69 9.52 8.70 -21.49
C GLY A 69 8.66 8.88 -22.75
N ASN A 70 9.30 8.96 -23.92
CA ASN A 70 8.62 9.07 -25.21
C ASN A 70 8.51 7.74 -25.97
N GLU A 71 9.04 6.65 -25.42
CA GLU A 71 9.04 5.33 -26.06
C GLU A 71 7.94 4.43 -25.50
N GLU A 72 7.34 3.63 -26.38
CA GLU A 72 6.36 2.62 -26.01
C GLU A 72 6.94 1.22 -26.19
N VAL A 73 7.11 0.51 -25.08
CA VAL A 73 7.68 -0.84 -25.03
C VAL A 73 6.56 -1.85 -24.89
N ALA A 74 6.60 -2.95 -25.65
CA ALA A 74 5.63 -4.02 -25.51
C ALA A 74 5.80 -4.75 -24.16
N ILE A 75 4.70 -5.01 -23.46
CA ILE A 75 4.68 -5.82 -22.24
C ILE A 75 4.17 -7.22 -22.61
N PRO A 76 4.98 -8.29 -22.49
CA PRO A 76 4.49 -9.64 -22.64
C PRO A 76 3.42 -9.95 -21.58
N ALA A 77 2.32 -10.59 -21.98
CA ALA A 77 1.19 -10.83 -21.11
C ALA A 77 1.54 -11.68 -19.86
N ASP A 78 2.53 -12.57 -19.97
CA ASP A 78 2.89 -13.48 -18.88
C ASP A 78 3.96 -12.93 -17.92
N MET A 79 4.59 -11.81 -18.31
CA MET A 79 5.69 -11.22 -17.57
C MET A 79 5.16 -10.34 -16.41
N PRO A 80 5.66 -10.53 -15.17
CA PRO A 80 5.24 -9.69 -14.06
C PRO A 80 5.56 -8.21 -14.29
N MET A 81 4.58 -7.35 -14.03
CA MET A 81 4.69 -5.91 -14.17
C MET A 81 5.72 -5.32 -13.21
N ASP A 82 5.89 -5.89 -12.02
CA ASP A 82 6.94 -5.51 -11.06
C ASP A 82 8.33 -5.57 -11.71
N PHE A 83 8.64 -6.68 -12.40
CA PHE A 83 9.90 -6.86 -13.11
C PHE A 83 10.07 -5.81 -14.23
N VAL A 84 9.05 -5.64 -15.06
CA VAL A 84 9.06 -4.71 -16.20
C VAL A 84 9.27 -3.25 -15.77
N VAL A 85 8.70 -2.87 -14.63
CA VAL A 85 8.75 -1.52 -14.09
C VAL A 85 10.06 -1.25 -13.35
N GLU A 86 10.52 -2.21 -12.54
CA GLU A 86 11.59 -1.98 -11.57
C GLU A 86 12.98 -2.33 -12.09
N GLN A 87 13.09 -3.19 -13.10
CA GLN A 87 14.37 -3.72 -13.57
C GLN A 87 15.34 -2.62 -14.00
N GLU A 88 16.56 -2.70 -13.45
CA GLU A 88 17.71 -1.92 -13.89
C GLU A 88 18.22 -2.33 -15.28
N ASP A 89 18.77 -1.36 -16.02
CA ASP A 89 19.60 -1.63 -17.19
C ASP A 89 20.99 -2.16 -16.79
N ASP A 90 21.79 -2.53 -17.78
CA ASP A 90 23.13 -3.11 -17.57
C ASP A 90 24.12 -2.12 -16.90
N GLU A 91 23.83 -0.82 -16.90
CA GLU A 91 24.62 0.22 -16.24
C GLU A 91 24.12 0.53 -14.82
N GLY A 92 23.06 -0.15 -14.34
CA GLY A 92 22.42 0.08 -13.04
C GLY A 92 21.41 1.22 -13.02
N GLY A 93 21.15 1.82 -14.18
CA GLY A 93 20.12 2.83 -14.37
C GLY A 93 18.73 2.22 -14.27
N SER A 94 17.79 2.95 -13.67
CA SER A 94 16.38 2.55 -13.61
C SER A 94 15.53 3.57 -14.35
N PRO A 95 15.12 3.31 -15.60
CA PRO A 95 14.51 4.32 -16.47
C PRO A 95 13.20 4.93 -15.97
N LEU A 96 12.44 4.19 -15.16
CA LEU A 96 11.17 4.64 -14.60
C LEU A 96 11.31 5.20 -13.17
N TRP A 97 12.51 5.18 -12.62
CA TRP A 97 12.78 5.73 -11.30
C TRP A 97 13.03 7.23 -11.41
N ARG A 98 12.23 8.01 -10.68
CA ARG A 98 12.44 9.43 -10.50
C ARG A 98 13.36 9.65 -9.31
N SER A 99 14.65 9.84 -9.60
CA SER A 99 15.67 10.01 -8.56
C SER A 99 15.44 11.23 -7.67
N GLU A 100 14.73 12.27 -8.15
CA GLU A 100 14.38 13.42 -7.32
C GLU A 100 13.26 13.12 -6.32
N ALA A 101 12.32 12.24 -6.70
CA ALA A 101 11.19 11.87 -5.86
C ALA A 101 11.44 10.62 -5.01
N LEU A 102 12.47 9.83 -5.36
CA LEU A 102 12.75 8.50 -4.82
C LEU A 102 11.53 7.57 -4.95
N LEU A 103 10.88 7.62 -6.11
CA LEU A 103 9.69 6.84 -6.46
C LEU A 103 9.72 6.49 -7.95
N TYR A 104 8.96 5.48 -8.34
CA TYR A 104 8.69 5.14 -9.72
C TYR A 104 7.45 5.88 -10.23
N ASP A 105 7.57 6.48 -11.41
CA ASP A 105 6.45 7.03 -12.16
C ASP A 105 6.47 6.42 -13.57
N PHE A 106 5.34 5.89 -14.01
CA PHE A 106 5.23 5.24 -15.30
C PHE A 106 3.78 5.28 -15.82
N SER A 107 3.59 4.91 -17.08
CA SER A 107 2.26 4.74 -17.63
C SER A 107 2.18 3.44 -18.41
N VAL A 108 1.00 2.84 -18.42
CA VAL A 108 0.71 1.64 -19.21
C VAL A 108 -0.49 1.92 -20.12
N LYS A 109 -0.53 1.26 -21.28
CA LYS A 109 -1.60 1.44 -22.25
C LYS A 109 -2.12 0.11 -22.74
N GLY A 110 -3.39 0.12 -23.09
CA GLY A 110 -3.99 -0.80 -24.05
C GLY A 110 -4.50 -0.01 -25.26
N LYS A 111 -5.11 -0.70 -26.22
CA LYS A 111 -5.65 -0.04 -27.43
C LYS A 111 -6.69 1.05 -27.15
N ALA A 112 -7.44 0.90 -26.05
CA ALA A 112 -8.63 1.68 -25.76
C ALA A 112 -8.53 2.55 -24.51
N PHE A 113 -7.42 2.48 -23.77
CA PHE A 113 -7.22 3.18 -22.51
C PHE A 113 -5.73 3.40 -22.21
N GLY A 114 -5.45 4.38 -21.35
CA GLY A 114 -4.13 4.60 -20.77
C GLY A 114 -4.25 4.82 -19.27
N LEU A 115 -3.40 4.14 -18.50
CA LEU A 115 -3.29 4.28 -17.06
C LEU A 115 -1.96 4.93 -16.70
N GLU A 116 -1.98 5.75 -15.67
CA GLU A 116 -0.79 6.40 -15.12
C GLU A 116 -0.59 5.96 -13.68
N ALA A 117 0.63 5.55 -13.34
CA ALA A 117 1.04 5.21 -12.00
C ALA A 117 2.07 6.22 -11.50
N LYS A 118 1.72 6.92 -10.41
CA LYS A 118 2.57 7.94 -9.79
C LYS A 118 2.90 7.55 -8.37
N GLY A 119 4.16 7.73 -8.00
CA GLY A 119 4.61 7.56 -6.63
C GLY A 119 4.69 6.10 -6.18
N TYR A 120 4.94 5.16 -7.10
CA TYR A 120 5.12 3.76 -6.75
C TYR A 120 6.46 3.56 -6.02
N GLY A 121 6.42 2.94 -4.84
CA GLY A 121 7.59 2.78 -3.97
C GLY A 121 8.54 1.63 -4.34
N GLY A 122 8.22 0.83 -5.37
CA GLY A 122 9.03 -0.33 -5.75
C GLY A 122 8.84 -1.54 -4.83
N ARG A 123 7.60 -1.79 -4.39
CA ARG A 123 7.10 -3.05 -3.78
C ARG A 123 5.58 -3.04 -3.80
N ASN A 124 4.96 -4.21 -3.85
CA ASN A 124 3.51 -4.38 -3.73
C ASN A 124 2.77 -3.52 -4.75
N LEU A 125 3.18 -3.59 -6.02
CA LEU A 125 2.43 -2.92 -7.08
C LEU A 125 1.01 -3.48 -7.09
N ASP A 126 0.01 -2.61 -7.25
CA ASP A 126 -1.39 -3.02 -7.16
C ASP A 126 -2.28 -2.00 -7.87
N TRP A 127 -3.54 -2.34 -8.10
CA TRP A 127 -4.51 -1.57 -8.88
C TRP A 127 -4.66 -0.12 -8.42
N TYR A 128 -4.57 0.14 -7.11
CA TYR A 128 -4.73 1.47 -6.52
C TYR A 128 -3.55 2.41 -6.79
N HIS A 129 -2.46 1.92 -7.38
CA HIS A 129 -1.37 2.78 -7.86
C HIS A 129 -1.70 3.44 -9.20
N PHE A 130 -2.78 3.04 -9.87
CA PHE A 130 -3.10 3.44 -11.23
C PHE A 130 -4.34 4.35 -11.28
N ASP A 131 -4.18 5.46 -11.97
CA ASP A 131 -5.26 6.36 -12.36
C ASP A 131 -5.53 6.25 -13.86
N LEU A 132 -6.77 6.50 -14.27
CA LEU A 132 -7.19 6.53 -15.67
C LEU A 132 -6.79 7.87 -16.31
N ALA A 133 -5.77 7.85 -17.15
CA ALA A 133 -5.28 9.02 -17.88
C ALA A 133 -6.08 9.29 -19.17
N SER A 134 -6.51 8.22 -19.86
CA SER A 134 -7.32 8.34 -21.08
C SER A 134 -8.16 7.08 -21.31
N SER A 135 -9.30 7.27 -21.96
CA SER A 135 -10.20 6.19 -22.34
C SER A 135 -10.94 6.59 -23.61
N THR A 136 -10.81 5.80 -24.65
CA THR A 136 -11.57 5.96 -25.90
C THR A 136 -12.61 4.86 -26.04
N LEU A 137 -12.34 3.65 -25.55
CA LEU A 137 -13.23 2.47 -25.62
C LEU A 137 -13.85 2.24 -27.02
N ASP A 138 -13.19 2.76 -28.05
CA ASP A 138 -13.55 2.62 -29.45
C ASP A 138 -13.18 1.21 -29.94
N ASP A 139 -14.06 0.59 -30.73
CA ASP A 139 -13.93 -0.80 -31.23
C ASP A 139 -13.75 -1.84 -30.10
N PRO A 140 -14.79 -2.02 -29.25
CA PRO A 140 -14.66 -2.83 -28.05
C PRO A 140 -14.44 -4.33 -28.36
N PRO A 141 -13.68 -5.03 -27.51
CA PRO A 141 -13.59 -6.49 -27.56
C PRO A 141 -14.97 -7.13 -27.31
N PRO A 142 -15.15 -8.40 -27.70
CA PRO A 142 -16.42 -9.08 -27.53
C PRO A 142 -16.84 -9.12 -26.06
N GLU A 143 -18.15 -8.97 -25.83
CA GLU A 143 -18.73 -9.12 -24.50
C GLU A 143 -18.74 -10.56 -24.03
N THR A 144 -18.56 -10.72 -22.73
CA THR A 144 -18.77 -11.98 -22.01
C THR A 144 -19.94 -11.80 -21.06
N GLU A 145 -20.87 -12.75 -21.04
CA GLU A 145 -21.99 -12.80 -20.09
C GLU A 145 -21.78 -13.98 -19.14
N THR A 146 -22.06 -13.78 -17.86
CA THR A 146 -22.24 -14.87 -16.91
C THR A 146 -23.49 -14.69 -16.08
N ARG A 147 -24.05 -15.83 -15.66
CA ARG A 147 -25.16 -15.87 -14.71
C ARG A 147 -24.76 -16.72 -13.52
N MET A 148 -25.00 -16.21 -12.32
CA MET A 148 -24.66 -16.92 -11.10
C MET A 148 -25.64 -16.62 -9.98
N VAL A 149 -25.65 -17.49 -8.97
CA VAL A 149 -26.34 -17.25 -7.70
C VAL A 149 -25.32 -16.65 -6.75
N PRO A 150 -25.52 -15.42 -6.24
CA PRO A 150 -24.58 -14.83 -5.29
C PRO A 150 -24.68 -15.54 -3.94
N SER A 151 -23.58 -15.52 -3.19
CA SER A 151 -23.57 -15.95 -1.79
C SER A 151 -23.61 -14.73 -0.87
N THR A 152 -24.33 -14.80 0.25
CA THR A 152 -24.21 -13.79 1.30
C THR A 152 -22.77 -13.77 1.82
N LEU A 153 -22.21 -12.57 2.03
CA LEU A 153 -20.89 -12.41 2.63
C LEU A 153 -20.87 -13.13 3.99
N SER A 154 -19.89 -14.02 4.16
CA SER A 154 -19.72 -14.75 5.41
C SER A 154 -18.24 -14.98 5.67
N PHE A 155 -17.85 -14.87 6.92
CA PHE A 155 -16.51 -15.15 7.42
C PHE A 155 -16.64 -15.68 8.84
N ARG A 156 -15.56 -16.25 9.36
CA ARG A 156 -15.53 -16.81 10.71
C ARG A 156 -15.87 -15.72 11.73
N GLY A 157 -16.87 -15.98 12.59
CA GLY A 157 -17.36 -15.03 13.58
C GLY A 157 -18.40 -14.04 13.07
N ALA A 158 -18.69 -13.96 11.77
CA ALA A 158 -19.76 -13.11 11.27
C ALA A 158 -21.11 -13.47 11.93
N PRO A 159 -21.93 -12.48 12.34
CA PRO A 159 -23.22 -12.75 12.94
C PRO A 159 -24.09 -13.47 11.92
N HIS A 160 -24.81 -14.48 12.38
CA HIS A 160 -25.68 -15.23 11.51
C HIS A 160 -26.93 -14.39 11.18
N PRO A 161 -27.47 -14.42 9.95
CA PRO A 161 -28.72 -13.72 9.59
C PRO A 161 -29.97 -14.25 10.33
N ARG A 162 -29.82 -15.21 11.25
CA ARG A 162 -30.89 -15.74 12.11
C ARG A 162 -30.48 -15.51 13.56
N TRP A 163 -31.41 -15.04 14.38
CA TRP A 163 -31.12 -14.44 15.69
C TRP A 163 -30.55 -15.34 16.79
N TRP A 164 -30.45 -16.67 16.60
CA TRP A 164 -29.82 -17.53 17.59
C TRP A 164 -28.92 -18.56 16.95
N ARG A 165 -27.61 -18.35 17.15
CA ARG A 165 -26.55 -19.32 16.93
C ARG A 165 -25.50 -19.07 17.99
N PHE A 166 -24.94 -20.13 18.57
CA PHE A 166 -23.75 -19.99 19.40
C PHE A 166 -22.58 -19.67 18.48
N GLU A 167 -21.94 -18.52 18.71
CA GLU A 167 -20.77 -18.11 17.95
C GLU A 167 -19.59 -19.05 18.21
N ASP A 168 -18.76 -19.27 17.19
CA ASP A 168 -17.50 -19.99 17.36
C ASP A 168 -16.54 -19.10 18.17
N GLY A 169 -16.10 -19.59 19.34
CA GLY A 169 -15.36 -18.82 20.35
C GLY A 169 -13.92 -18.44 20.00
N ASP A 170 -13.58 -18.33 18.72
CA ASP A 170 -12.24 -17.99 18.24
C ASP A 170 -12.19 -16.92 17.16
N ALA A 171 -13.27 -16.14 17.02
CA ALA A 171 -13.31 -14.96 16.16
C ALA A 171 -13.85 -13.74 16.93
N TYR A 172 -12.94 -13.08 17.67
CA TYR A 172 -13.25 -11.88 18.47
C TYR A 172 -12.86 -10.61 17.70
N PHE A 173 -13.79 -10.00 16.97
CA PHE A 173 -13.55 -8.73 16.25
C PHE A 173 -13.47 -7.52 17.19
N GLU A 174 -13.93 -7.66 18.43
CA GLU A 174 -13.79 -6.69 19.52
C GLU A 174 -12.40 -6.67 20.18
N GLN A 175 -11.61 -7.73 20.01
CA GLN A 175 -10.23 -7.80 20.49
C GLN A 175 -9.26 -7.43 19.38
N ALA A 176 -9.32 -6.18 18.96
CA ALA A 176 -8.28 -5.66 18.08
C ALA A 176 -6.93 -5.74 18.82
N LYS A 177 -5.98 -6.46 18.23
CA LYS A 177 -4.61 -6.53 18.71
C LYS A 177 -3.87 -5.32 18.16
N ASP A 178 -3.77 -4.26 18.98
CA ASP A 178 -3.10 -3.01 18.63
C ASP A 178 -3.80 -2.20 17.50
N PRO A 179 -5.11 -1.88 17.61
CA PRO A 179 -5.74 -1.02 16.62
C PRO A 179 -5.14 0.38 16.74
N GLU A 180 -4.64 0.93 15.64
CA GLU A 180 -4.60 2.38 15.52
C GLU A 180 -6.06 2.88 15.49
N PRO A 181 -6.50 3.69 16.47
CA PRO A 181 -7.86 4.20 16.48
C PRO A 181 -7.99 5.22 15.35
N ASN A 182 -8.58 4.79 14.24
CA ASN A 182 -8.98 5.64 13.13
C ASN A 182 -10.47 5.42 12.82
N SER A 183 -11.07 6.30 12.03
CA SER A 183 -12.51 6.23 11.69
C SER A 183 -12.87 4.91 10.97
N LEU A 184 -11.98 4.36 10.16
CA LEU A 184 -12.19 3.08 9.47
C LEU A 184 -12.27 1.91 10.47
N SER A 185 -11.45 1.94 11.52
CA SER A 185 -11.49 0.95 12.61
C SER A 185 -12.82 0.96 13.39
N MET A 186 -13.56 2.07 13.39
CA MET A 186 -14.90 2.16 14.00
C MET A 186 -16.04 1.76 13.05
N LEU A 187 -15.88 1.96 11.73
CA LEU A 187 -16.87 1.53 10.73
C LEU A 187 -16.96 0.00 10.63
N LEU A 188 -15.87 -0.72 10.87
CA LEU A 188 -15.85 -2.18 10.75
C LEU A 188 -16.81 -2.88 11.75
N PRO A 189 -16.84 -2.54 13.06
CA PRO A 189 -17.86 -3.03 13.98
C PRO A 189 -19.29 -2.65 13.57
N GLU A 190 -19.53 -1.43 13.10
CA GLU A 190 -20.87 -0.99 12.67
C GLU A 190 -21.38 -1.83 11.50
N PHE A 191 -20.56 -1.95 10.45
CA PHE A 191 -20.81 -2.85 9.32
C PHE A 191 -21.07 -4.28 9.77
N PHE A 192 -20.24 -4.80 10.67
CA PHE A 192 -20.33 -6.17 11.16
C PHE A 192 -21.64 -6.44 11.88
N PHE A 193 -22.10 -5.56 12.77
CA PHE A 193 -23.30 -5.80 13.58
C PHE A 193 -24.61 -5.39 12.88
N ILE A 194 -24.57 -4.43 11.96
CA ILE A 194 -25.78 -3.86 11.36
C ILE A 194 -26.00 -4.40 9.94
N ASP A 195 -24.97 -4.35 9.09
CA ASP A 195 -25.15 -4.44 7.64
C ASP A 195 -24.64 -5.72 6.99
N VAL A 196 -23.82 -6.53 7.66
CA VAL A 196 -23.14 -7.69 7.05
C VAL A 196 -24.09 -8.67 6.34
N ASN A 197 -25.33 -8.80 6.81
CA ASN A 197 -26.34 -9.69 6.25
C ASN A 197 -26.94 -9.19 4.92
N ASN A 198 -26.70 -7.93 4.56
CA ASN A 198 -27.17 -7.29 3.33
C ASN A 198 -26.09 -7.28 2.23
N TRP A 199 -24.94 -7.90 2.48
CA TRP A 199 -23.83 -7.95 1.54
C TRP A 199 -23.77 -9.29 0.82
N TYR A 200 -23.59 -9.23 -0.49
CA TYR A 200 -23.49 -10.39 -1.37
C TYR A 200 -22.12 -10.41 -2.04
N VAL A 201 -21.57 -11.61 -2.22
CA VAL A 201 -20.32 -11.87 -2.90
C VAL A 201 -20.61 -12.68 -4.15
N ALA A 202 -20.10 -12.18 -5.28
CA ALA A 202 -20.18 -12.80 -6.59
C ALA A 202 -18.76 -12.95 -7.16
N PRO A 203 -18.16 -14.16 -7.13
CA PRO A 203 -16.82 -14.36 -7.66
C PRO A 203 -16.82 -14.16 -9.19
N LEU A 204 -16.06 -13.17 -9.66
CA LEU A 204 -15.95 -12.85 -11.08
C LEU A 204 -14.48 -12.89 -11.53
N PRO A 205 -13.94 -14.07 -11.89
CA PRO A 205 -12.53 -14.23 -12.26
C PRO A 205 -12.14 -13.30 -13.41
N GLN A 206 -11.05 -12.55 -13.29
CA GLN A 206 -10.53 -11.63 -14.30
C GLN A 206 -9.14 -12.05 -14.76
N THR A 207 -8.86 -11.90 -16.05
CA THR A 207 -7.52 -12.09 -16.60
C THR A 207 -6.60 -11.01 -16.05
N ALA A 208 -5.49 -11.38 -15.41
CA ALA A 208 -4.50 -10.40 -14.93
C ALA A 208 -3.88 -9.62 -16.10
N GLY A 209 -3.51 -8.37 -15.86
CA GLY A 209 -3.04 -7.45 -16.90
C GLY A 209 -4.15 -6.88 -17.79
N THR A 210 -5.41 -6.93 -17.35
CA THR A 210 -6.54 -6.37 -18.10
C THR A 210 -7.30 -5.34 -17.29
N VAL A 211 -7.86 -4.35 -17.99
CA VAL A 211 -8.94 -3.51 -17.49
C VAL A 211 -10.26 -4.14 -17.93
N ARG A 212 -11.14 -4.43 -16.98
CA ARG A 212 -12.49 -4.91 -17.23
C ARG A 212 -13.48 -3.76 -17.14
N GLN A 213 -14.37 -3.67 -18.12
CA GLN A 213 -15.55 -2.81 -18.05
C GLN A 213 -16.79 -3.66 -17.79
N ILE A 214 -17.48 -3.43 -16.68
CA ILE A 214 -18.82 -3.98 -16.45
C ILE A 214 -19.83 -3.14 -17.23
N THR A 215 -20.44 -3.71 -18.26
CA THR A 215 -21.38 -3.00 -19.13
C THR A 215 -22.82 -3.15 -18.68
N GLU A 216 -23.15 -4.29 -18.07
CA GLU A 216 -24.48 -4.59 -17.54
C GLU A 216 -24.35 -5.42 -16.25
N LEU A 217 -25.15 -5.07 -15.25
CA LEU A 217 -25.29 -5.83 -14.01
C LEU A 217 -26.78 -5.80 -13.62
N SER A 218 -27.43 -6.96 -13.69
CA SER A 218 -28.82 -7.10 -13.26
C SER A 218 -28.95 -8.14 -12.15
N VAL A 219 -29.81 -7.84 -11.18
CA VAL A 219 -30.12 -8.70 -10.04
C VAL A 219 -31.58 -9.10 -10.13
N VAL A 220 -31.85 -10.41 -10.04
CA VAL A 220 -33.19 -10.95 -9.88
C VAL A 220 -33.40 -11.30 -8.40
N ASP A 221 -34.41 -10.72 -7.77
CA ASP A 221 -34.73 -11.00 -6.37
C ASP A 221 -35.58 -12.26 -6.18
N GLY A 222 -35.86 -12.62 -4.92
CA GLY A 222 -36.71 -13.77 -4.57
C GLY A 222 -38.17 -13.67 -5.01
N PHE A 223 -38.63 -12.48 -5.45
CA PHE A 223 -39.97 -12.25 -6.00
C PHE A 223 -39.98 -12.24 -7.54
N GLY A 224 -38.82 -12.39 -8.18
CA GLY A 224 -38.67 -12.35 -9.63
C GLY A 224 -38.59 -10.92 -10.20
N VAL A 225 -38.40 -9.91 -9.35
CA VAL A 225 -38.17 -8.53 -9.80
C VAL A 225 -36.74 -8.42 -10.31
N VAL A 226 -36.59 -7.89 -11.52
CA VAL A 226 -35.29 -7.59 -12.14
C VAL A 226 -34.93 -6.15 -11.82
N THR A 227 -33.76 -5.96 -11.21
CA THR A 227 -33.20 -4.64 -10.89
C THR A 227 -31.89 -4.47 -11.65
N GLU A 228 -31.82 -3.47 -12.53
CA GLU A 228 -30.57 -3.04 -13.17
C GLU A 228 -29.76 -2.21 -12.17
N ILE A 229 -28.50 -2.58 -11.98
CA ILE A 229 -27.57 -1.91 -11.08
C ILE A 229 -26.56 -1.14 -11.93
N GLY A 230 -26.62 0.19 -11.83
CA GLY A 230 -25.64 1.07 -12.46
C GLY A 230 -24.31 1.11 -11.69
N PRO A 231 -23.23 1.61 -12.32
CA PRO A 231 -21.96 1.81 -11.65
C PRO A 231 -22.07 2.82 -10.49
N SER A 232 -21.31 2.59 -9.42
CA SER A 232 -21.18 3.53 -8.32
C SER A 232 -20.18 4.63 -8.71
N ILE A 233 -20.69 5.70 -9.32
CA ILE A 233 -19.91 6.85 -9.76
C ILE A 233 -19.98 7.92 -8.67
N SER A 234 -18.82 8.40 -8.21
CA SER A 234 -18.74 9.57 -7.33
C SER A 234 -19.04 10.86 -8.13
N ASP A 235 -20.28 11.06 -8.57
CA ASP A 235 -20.73 12.20 -9.38
C ASP A 235 -21.54 13.26 -8.60
N GLY A 236 -21.46 13.21 -7.27
CA GLY A 236 -22.21 14.10 -6.37
C GLY A 236 -23.51 13.50 -5.85
N ASN A 237 -24.04 12.43 -6.47
CA ASN A 237 -25.14 11.62 -5.89
C ASN A 237 -24.66 10.41 -5.09
N ALA A 238 -23.52 9.80 -5.45
CA ALA A 238 -22.83 8.83 -4.60
C ALA A 238 -21.69 9.54 -3.85
N GLU A 239 -21.70 9.46 -2.52
CA GLU A 239 -20.72 10.13 -1.65
C GLU A 239 -19.33 9.47 -1.69
N TRP A 240 -19.23 8.22 -2.16
CA TRP A 240 -17.99 7.46 -2.23
C TRP A 240 -18.08 6.29 -3.22
N SER A 241 -16.93 5.81 -3.69
CA SER A 241 -16.79 4.57 -4.47
C SER A 241 -15.53 3.83 -4.03
N MET A 242 -15.45 2.52 -4.30
CA MET A 242 -14.29 1.68 -4.01
C MET A 242 -13.93 0.84 -5.25
N PHE A 243 -12.68 0.40 -5.34
CA PHE A 243 -12.16 -0.51 -6.37
C PHE A 243 -12.23 -0.01 -7.83
N SER A 244 -12.59 1.27 -8.03
CA SER A 244 -12.66 1.91 -9.34
C SER A 244 -11.38 2.69 -9.63
N LEU A 245 -11.06 2.84 -10.91
CA LEU A 245 -10.06 3.79 -11.37
C LEU A 245 -10.54 5.24 -11.18
N THR A 246 -9.61 6.13 -10.83
CA THR A 246 -9.84 7.57 -10.70
C THR A 246 -9.43 8.27 -11.98
N GLN A 247 -10.23 9.24 -12.44
CA GLN A 247 -9.95 10.09 -13.59
C GLN A 247 -9.14 11.32 -13.17
N ALA A 248 -8.52 12.00 -14.13
CA ALA A 248 -7.73 13.21 -13.87
C ALA A 248 -8.50 14.36 -13.17
N ASP A 249 -9.84 14.37 -13.25
CA ASP A 249 -10.69 15.35 -12.56
C ASP A 249 -11.15 14.90 -11.17
N GLY A 250 -10.63 13.77 -10.67
CA GLY A 250 -10.93 13.20 -9.36
C GLY A 250 -12.20 12.36 -9.30
N ARG A 251 -12.96 12.24 -10.40
CA ARG A 251 -14.13 11.36 -10.45
C ARG A 251 -13.71 9.92 -10.64
N THR A 252 -14.46 8.99 -10.06
CA THR A 252 -14.29 7.56 -10.30
C THR A 252 -15.13 7.10 -11.50
N THR A 253 -14.65 6.08 -12.22
CA THR A 253 -15.37 5.51 -13.37
C THR A 253 -16.56 4.65 -12.94
N GLY A 254 -16.44 3.96 -11.81
CA GLY A 254 -17.46 3.06 -11.23
C GLY A 254 -17.66 1.73 -11.98
N ASP A 255 -17.36 1.69 -13.28
CA ASP A 255 -17.55 0.53 -14.17
C ASP A 255 -16.24 -0.15 -14.61
N LEU A 256 -15.09 0.52 -14.46
CA LEU A 256 -13.76 -0.02 -14.81
C LEU A 256 -13.02 -0.58 -13.59
N LEU A 257 -12.63 -1.85 -13.71
CA LEU A 257 -11.85 -2.60 -12.72
C LEU A 257 -10.52 -3.03 -13.33
N TYR A 258 -9.41 -2.67 -12.69
CA TYR A 258 -8.08 -3.05 -13.15
C TYR A 258 -7.48 -4.14 -12.25
N VAL A 259 -6.98 -5.20 -12.87
CA VAL A 259 -6.18 -6.22 -12.19
C VAL A 259 -4.81 -6.26 -12.87
N PRO A 260 -3.75 -5.68 -12.28
CA PRO A 260 -2.43 -5.69 -12.89
C PRO A 260 -1.86 -7.11 -12.92
N ASN A 261 -1.03 -7.42 -13.93
CA ASN A 261 -0.28 -8.68 -13.94
C ASN A 261 0.95 -8.56 -13.05
N ILE A 262 0.79 -8.72 -11.74
CA ILE A 262 1.85 -8.63 -10.75
C ILE A 262 2.28 -10.01 -10.27
N ALA A 263 3.51 -10.11 -9.79
CA ALA A 263 3.97 -11.34 -9.17
C ALA A 263 3.17 -11.63 -7.87
N ILE A 264 2.72 -12.87 -7.70
CA ILE A 264 2.04 -13.31 -6.46
C ILE A 264 2.94 -13.12 -5.24
N GLU A 265 4.23 -13.44 -5.41
CA GLU A 265 5.26 -13.27 -4.38
C GLU A 265 6.55 -12.81 -5.05
N VAL A 266 7.15 -11.76 -4.49
CA VAL A 266 8.48 -11.28 -4.86
C VAL A 266 9.41 -11.58 -3.70
N LEU A 267 10.42 -12.41 -3.95
CA LEU A 267 11.47 -12.73 -2.99
C LEU A 267 12.58 -11.70 -3.10
N ASP A 268 12.91 -11.05 -1.98
CA ASP A 268 14.13 -10.26 -1.87
C ASP A 268 15.28 -11.14 -1.38
N ASN A 269 16.38 -11.06 -2.11
CA ASN A 269 17.64 -11.67 -1.73
C ASN A 269 18.56 -10.60 -1.13
N ASP A 270 19.87 -10.75 -1.32
CA ASP A 270 20.87 -9.82 -0.80
C ASP A 270 20.61 -8.37 -1.25
N GLU A 271 20.68 -7.47 -0.27
CA GLU A 271 20.70 -6.03 -0.49
C GLU A 271 22.02 -5.66 -1.17
N VAL A 272 21.93 -4.92 -2.28
CA VAL A 272 23.07 -4.39 -3.02
C VAL A 272 23.50 -3.05 -2.41
N GLU A 273 22.52 -2.22 -2.05
CA GLU A 273 22.75 -0.93 -1.40
C GLU A 273 21.63 -0.60 -0.41
N GLU A 274 21.98 0.15 0.64
CA GLU A 274 21.03 0.73 1.58
C GLU A 274 21.45 2.19 1.86
N VAL A 275 20.54 3.12 1.59
CA VAL A 275 20.73 4.55 1.84
C VAL A 275 19.60 5.05 2.72
N LEU A 276 19.99 5.76 3.78
CA LEU A 276 19.06 6.37 4.71
C LEU A 276 19.07 7.89 4.56
N PHE A 277 17.94 8.47 4.19
CA PHE A 277 17.70 9.90 4.19
C PHE A 277 17.03 10.32 5.50
N SER A 278 17.71 11.14 6.30
CA SER A 278 17.21 11.65 7.57
C SER A 278 17.20 13.18 7.58
N ARG A 279 16.16 13.79 8.15
CA ARG A 279 16.12 15.25 8.36
C ARG A 279 16.83 15.63 9.65
N ASP A 280 17.67 16.64 9.57
CA ASP A 280 18.32 17.28 10.70
C ASP A 280 17.70 18.66 10.86
N GLU A 281 16.76 18.78 11.80
CA GLU A 281 16.01 20.01 12.03
C GLU A 281 16.87 21.11 12.64
N GLU A 282 17.91 20.77 13.42
CA GLU A 282 18.81 21.74 14.04
C GLU A 282 19.73 22.39 12.99
N ALA A 283 20.29 21.59 12.08
CA ALA A 283 21.14 22.09 11.00
C ALA A 283 20.36 22.57 9.77
N ASN A 284 19.05 22.30 9.71
CA ASN A 284 18.20 22.49 8.52
C ASN A 284 18.79 21.81 7.27
N LEU A 285 19.24 20.56 7.44
CA LEU A 285 19.84 19.73 6.40
C LEU A 285 19.08 18.41 6.26
N VAL A 286 19.24 17.76 5.12
CA VAL A 286 18.96 16.33 4.97
C VAL A 286 20.27 15.60 4.82
N TRP A 287 20.40 14.45 5.46
CA TRP A 287 21.60 13.62 5.37
C TRP A 287 21.24 12.31 4.67
N ALA A 288 21.95 12.00 3.59
CA ALA A 288 21.99 10.67 3.01
C ALA A 288 23.13 9.89 3.66
N SER A 289 22.79 8.86 4.44
CA SER A 289 23.76 7.97 5.07
C SER A 289 23.80 6.67 4.28
N GLU A 290 24.90 6.42 3.59
CA GLU A 290 25.12 5.16 2.86
C GLU A 290 25.45 4.06 3.87
N ARG A 291 24.49 3.20 4.19
CA ARG A 291 24.62 2.10 5.17
C ARG A 291 25.29 0.87 4.57
N LEU A 292 24.92 0.55 3.34
CA LEU A 292 25.49 -0.55 2.57
C LEU A 292 25.77 -0.04 1.17
N VAL A 293 27.00 -0.28 0.70
CA VAL A 293 27.41 0.03 -0.68
C VAL A 293 28.13 -1.17 -1.27
N THR A 294 27.88 -1.42 -2.56
CA THR A 294 28.63 -2.41 -3.33
C THR A 294 29.65 -1.67 -4.19
N LEU A 295 30.94 -1.98 -4.00
CA LEU A 295 32.03 -1.37 -4.76
C LEU A 295 32.12 -1.96 -6.18
N ALA A 296 32.87 -1.31 -7.06
CA ALA A 296 33.04 -1.74 -8.45
C ALA A 296 33.67 -3.14 -8.61
N ASP A 297 34.37 -3.64 -7.59
CA ASP A 297 34.92 -5.00 -7.55
C ASP A 297 33.93 -6.05 -6.98
N GLY A 298 32.70 -5.63 -6.66
CA GLY A 298 31.66 -6.46 -6.05
C GLY A 298 31.74 -6.56 -4.52
N THR A 299 32.74 -5.96 -3.88
CA THR A 299 32.89 -6.00 -2.43
C THR A 299 31.80 -5.17 -1.76
N GLN A 300 31.07 -5.76 -0.81
CA GLN A 300 30.09 -5.05 0.00
C GLN A 300 30.75 -4.41 1.22
N VAL A 301 30.53 -3.11 1.39
CA VAL A 301 30.98 -2.35 2.55
C VAL A 301 29.76 -1.93 3.37
N ARG A 302 29.67 -2.43 4.61
CA ARG A 302 28.68 -2.01 5.60
C ARG A 302 29.26 -0.90 6.47
N ASN A 303 28.73 0.31 6.30
CA ASN A 303 29.08 1.43 7.15
C ASN A 303 28.27 1.35 8.46
N GLY A 304 28.94 1.57 9.58
CA GLY A 304 28.38 1.31 10.91
C GLY A 304 27.21 2.20 11.32
N GLU A 305 26.46 1.73 12.33
CA GLU A 305 25.44 2.51 13.04
C GLU A 305 26.01 3.56 13.99
N ARG A 306 27.15 3.25 14.61
CA ARG A 306 27.90 4.16 15.49
C ARG A 306 29.08 4.73 14.75
N ASP A 307 29.23 6.05 14.87
CA ASP A 307 30.36 6.82 14.36
C ASP A 307 31.67 6.30 14.99
N SER A 308 32.32 5.33 14.36
CA SER A 308 33.77 5.18 14.49
C SER A 308 34.41 5.96 13.34
N VAL A 309 34.16 7.27 13.29
CA VAL A 309 35.15 8.15 12.65
C VAL A 309 36.43 7.90 13.45
N PRO A 310 37.56 7.54 12.82
CA PRO A 310 38.82 7.43 13.52
C PRO A 310 39.02 8.75 14.27
N SER A 311 38.95 8.72 15.60
CA SER A 311 39.28 9.92 16.36
C SER A 311 40.73 10.23 16.03
N PRO A 312 41.04 11.45 15.56
CA PRO A 312 42.41 11.82 15.29
C PRO A 312 43.24 11.54 16.53
N GLU A 313 44.46 11.01 16.34
CA GLU A 313 45.37 10.70 17.46
C GLU A 313 45.46 11.92 18.37
N ARG A 314 45.01 11.73 19.62
CA ARG A 314 45.01 12.80 20.58
C ARG A 314 46.46 13.09 20.97
N PRO A 315 46.89 14.36 20.98
CA PRO A 315 48.15 14.74 21.62
C PRO A 315 48.13 14.25 23.09
N GLU A 316 49.26 13.80 23.64
CA GLU A 316 49.39 13.36 25.06
C GLU A 316 49.14 14.48 26.11
N ASP A 317 48.53 15.60 25.72
CA ASP A 317 48.23 16.74 26.57
C ASP A 317 46.93 16.49 27.37
N PRO A 318 46.96 16.57 28.72
CA PRO A 318 45.78 16.38 29.57
C PRO A 318 44.74 17.50 29.48
N ARG A 319 45.04 18.61 28.78
CA ARG A 319 44.09 19.71 28.61
C ARG A 319 42.96 19.34 27.63
N PRO A 320 41.74 19.87 27.84
CA PRO A 320 40.66 19.72 26.87
C PRO A 320 41.05 20.37 25.53
N VAL A 321 40.79 19.67 24.43
CA VAL A 321 41.04 20.20 23.08
C VAL A 321 39.78 20.91 22.60
N PHE A 322 39.92 22.20 22.28
CA PHE A 322 38.84 22.95 21.64
C PHE A 322 38.67 22.50 20.19
N ARG A 323 37.46 22.07 19.84
CA ARG A 323 37.07 21.75 18.47
C ARG A 323 35.99 22.71 18.00
N LEU A 324 36.27 23.35 16.86
CA LEU A 324 35.30 24.23 16.19
C LEU A 324 34.07 23.46 15.71
N ARG A 325 34.24 22.22 15.24
CA ARG A 325 33.15 21.35 14.77
C ARG A 325 33.46 19.87 15.00
N SER A 326 32.44 19.02 15.05
CA SER A 326 32.59 17.57 15.00
C SER A 326 32.96 17.09 13.59
N ASP A 327 33.66 15.96 13.54
CA ASP A 327 33.95 15.28 12.28
C ASP A 327 32.72 14.51 11.82
N VAL A 328 32.41 14.60 10.53
CA VAL A 328 31.30 13.87 9.91
C VAL A 328 31.87 12.71 9.12
N ALA A 329 31.30 11.52 9.30
CA ALA A 329 31.73 10.34 8.58
C ALA A 329 31.63 10.53 7.05
N PRO A 330 32.61 10.06 6.25
CA PRO A 330 32.63 10.29 4.80
C PRO A 330 31.39 9.79 4.05
N TRP A 331 30.74 8.73 4.55
CA TRP A 331 29.52 8.12 3.98
C TRP A 331 28.22 8.83 4.38
N ARG A 332 28.29 9.96 5.11
CA ARG A 332 27.14 10.85 5.35
C ARG A 332 27.25 12.06 4.44
N ILE A 333 26.35 12.13 3.47
CA ILE A 333 26.32 13.15 2.42
C ILE A 333 25.21 14.16 2.73
N PRO A 334 25.55 15.46 2.91
CA PRO A 334 24.56 16.48 3.19
C PRO A 334 23.80 16.88 1.93
N TYR A 335 22.54 17.23 2.11
CA TYR A 335 21.65 17.84 1.14
C TYR A 335 21.17 19.17 1.70
N VAL A 336 21.37 20.24 0.93
CA VAL A 336 21.07 21.61 1.36
C VAL A 336 19.88 22.13 0.57
N ALA A 337 18.92 22.74 1.27
CA ALA A 337 17.79 23.39 0.64
C ALA A 337 18.23 24.50 -0.32
N ARG A 338 17.59 24.55 -1.48
CA ARG A 338 17.75 25.54 -2.55
C ARG A 338 16.37 25.88 -3.11
N PHE A 339 16.27 27.08 -3.68
CA PHE A 339 15.04 27.60 -4.27
C PHE A 339 15.23 27.69 -5.79
N THR A 340 14.28 27.21 -6.58
CA THR A 340 14.32 27.34 -8.05
C THR A 340 13.93 28.73 -8.53
N ASN A 341 13.01 29.40 -7.82
CA ASN A 341 12.55 30.76 -8.12
C ASN A 341 12.52 31.62 -6.83
N LEU A 342 13.14 32.79 -6.86
CA LEU A 342 13.25 33.73 -5.73
C LEU A 342 11.98 34.58 -5.50
N SER A 343 10.82 34.19 -6.03
CA SER A 343 9.57 34.91 -5.76
C SER A 343 8.88 34.37 -4.52
N ALA A 344 8.37 35.26 -3.66
CA ALA A 344 7.77 34.92 -2.37
C ALA A 344 6.48 34.08 -2.45
N ALA A 345 5.96 33.81 -3.65
CA ALA A 345 4.68 33.12 -3.87
C ALA A 345 4.83 31.71 -4.48
N ASN A 346 5.85 31.45 -5.32
CA ASN A 346 5.91 30.25 -6.18
C ASN A 346 7.30 29.56 -6.16
N GLY A 347 8.11 29.76 -5.11
CA GLY A 347 9.41 29.11 -5.01
C GLY A 347 9.26 27.63 -4.62
N GLU A 348 9.59 26.71 -5.53
CA GLU A 348 9.75 25.30 -5.16
C GLU A 348 11.07 25.10 -4.41
N ILE A 349 11.00 24.40 -3.27
CA ILE A 349 12.16 24.02 -2.47
C ILE A 349 12.63 22.65 -2.94
N TYR A 350 13.91 22.55 -3.27
CA TYR A 350 14.56 21.28 -3.51
C TYR A 350 15.83 21.17 -2.68
N LEU A 351 16.23 19.94 -2.45
CA LEU A 351 17.42 19.57 -1.71
C LEU A 351 18.53 19.24 -2.70
N ARG A 352 19.64 20.01 -2.66
CA ARG A 352 20.80 19.79 -3.51
C ARG A 352 21.90 19.05 -2.74
N ARG A 353 22.38 17.94 -3.31
CA ARG A 353 23.52 17.19 -2.76
C ARG A 353 24.75 18.09 -2.65
N ALA A 354 25.37 18.09 -1.48
CA ALA A 354 26.60 18.79 -1.14
C ALA A 354 27.69 17.78 -0.74
N ARG A 355 28.80 18.28 -0.19
CA ARG A 355 29.94 17.47 0.25
C ARG A 355 30.55 18.04 1.54
N THR A 356 31.06 17.16 2.39
CA THR A 356 31.86 17.51 3.59
C THR A 356 33.34 17.24 3.39
N VAL A 357 33.70 16.34 2.47
CA VAL A 357 35.09 15.99 2.14
C VAL A 357 35.67 17.01 1.17
N GLU A 358 36.71 17.73 1.59
CA GLU A 358 37.31 18.85 0.85
C GLU A 358 37.87 18.41 -0.53
N GLY A 359 38.49 17.23 -0.60
CA GLY A 359 39.06 16.67 -1.83
C GLY A 359 38.06 15.99 -2.78
N ALA A 360 36.78 15.87 -2.41
CA ALA A 360 35.79 15.20 -3.26
C ALA A 360 35.49 16.05 -4.51
N SER A 361 35.46 15.43 -5.69
CA SER A 361 35.20 16.11 -6.97
C SER A 361 34.18 15.33 -7.81
N LEU A 362 33.85 15.78 -9.01
CA LEU A 362 33.02 15.00 -9.93
C LEU A 362 33.71 13.71 -10.37
N ALA A 363 35.04 13.74 -10.56
CA ALA A 363 35.83 12.57 -10.94
C ALA A 363 36.10 11.62 -9.76
N ASN A 364 36.01 12.11 -8.52
CA ASN A 364 36.15 11.32 -7.30
C ASN A 364 35.11 11.79 -6.27
N PRO A 365 33.83 11.39 -6.44
CA PRO A 365 32.76 11.85 -5.57
C PRO A 365 32.91 11.30 -4.14
N GLN A 366 32.30 12.01 -3.18
CA GLN A 366 32.22 11.56 -1.79
C GLN A 366 31.29 10.34 -1.65
N TYR A 367 30.16 10.34 -2.38
CA TYR A 367 29.19 9.25 -2.38
C TYR A 367 29.73 8.03 -3.14
N ARG A 368 29.24 6.85 -2.78
CA ARG A 368 29.62 5.58 -3.40
C ARG A 368 28.44 4.81 -3.98
N SER A 369 27.23 5.04 -3.48
CA SER A 369 26.01 4.36 -3.93
C SER A 369 25.47 4.92 -5.24
N VAL A 370 24.83 4.05 -6.02
CA VAL A 370 24.07 4.43 -7.22
C VAL A 370 22.92 5.37 -6.83
N VAL A 371 22.19 5.04 -5.76
CA VAL A 371 21.03 5.83 -5.27
C VAL A 371 21.42 7.27 -4.93
N VAL A 372 22.48 7.48 -4.13
CA VAL A 372 22.93 8.85 -3.86
C VAL A 372 23.45 9.48 -5.14
N GLY A 373 24.15 8.72 -6.00
CA GLY A 373 24.73 9.15 -7.26
C GLY A 373 23.72 9.77 -8.24
N GLU A 374 22.60 9.09 -8.48
CA GLU A 374 21.51 9.53 -9.36
C GLU A 374 20.67 10.65 -8.73
N SER A 375 20.53 10.67 -7.40
CA SER A 375 19.74 11.66 -6.65
C SER A 375 20.56 12.91 -6.29
N TRP A 376 21.17 13.60 -7.26
CA TRP A 376 21.90 14.85 -6.98
C TRP A 376 20.99 16.01 -6.54
N ARG A 377 19.71 15.94 -6.92
CA ARG A 377 18.59 16.79 -6.51
C ARG A 377 17.51 15.89 -5.91
N LEU A 378 16.87 16.35 -4.83
CA LEU A 378 15.70 15.70 -4.22
C LEU A 378 14.58 16.71 -4.02
N ASP A 379 13.34 16.27 -4.14
CA ASP A 379 12.17 17.05 -3.78
C ASP A 379 12.04 17.10 -2.26
N GLU A 380 11.98 18.30 -1.69
CA GLU A 380 12.02 18.47 -0.22
C GLU A 380 10.82 17.80 0.48
N ALA A 381 9.65 17.82 -0.15
CA ALA A 381 8.43 17.21 0.36
C ALA A 381 8.51 15.67 0.41
N GLN A 382 9.42 15.07 -0.35
CA GLN A 382 9.56 13.61 -0.42
C GLN A 382 10.35 13.01 0.75
N ILE A 383 11.01 13.85 1.55
CA ILE A 383 11.71 13.41 2.74
C ILE A 383 10.89 13.81 3.98
N PRO A 384 10.02 12.95 4.53
CA PRO A 384 9.28 13.24 5.76
C PRO A 384 10.20 13.30 6.98
N ARG A 385 9.68 13.79 8.11
CA ARG A 385 10.39 13.82 9.41
C ARG A 385 10.88 12.45 9.87
N SER A 386 10.09 11.40 9.61
CA SER A 386 10.47 10.03 9.92
C SER A 386 11.69 9.55 9.12
N GLY A 387 12.04 10.25 8.03
CA GLY A 387 13.08 9.88 7.09
C GLY A 387 12.62 8.85 6.06
N VAL A 388 13.49 8.59 5.09
CA VAL A 388 13.27 7.61 4.02
C VAL A 388 14.43 6.63 3.99
N ARG A 389 14.13 5.34 3.90
CA ARG A 389 15.10 4.31 3.59
C ARG A 389 14.89 3.85 2.16
N ILE A 390 15.94 3.92 1.36
CA ILE A 390 15.98 3.34 0.02
C ILE A 390 16.90 2.13 0.04
N ARG A 391 16.39 1.00 -0.46
CA ARG A 391 17.16 -0.22 -0.66
C ARG A 391 17.19 -0.55 -2.12
N ARG A 392 18.34 -1.00 -2.59
CA ARG A 392 18.51 -1.60 -3.90
C ARG A 392 18.80 -3.07 -3.67
N SER A 393 17.89 -3.94 -4.09
CA SER A 393 17.91 -5.37 -3.71
C SER A 393 17.78 -6.25 -4.93
N GLN A 394 18.44 -7.40 -4.90
CA GLN A 394 18.19 -8.45 -5.87
C GLN A 394 16.82 -9.09 -5.57
N ARG A 395 16.01 -9.25 -6.61
CA ARG A 395 14.64 -9.75 -6.53
C ARG A 395 14.44 -10.92 -7.46
N PHE A 396 13.55 -11.80 -7.05
CA PHE A 396 13.10 -12.94 -7.83
C PHE A 396 11.59 -13.10 -7.73
N ALA A 397 10.96 -13.39 -8.86
CA ALA A 397 9.57 -13.81 -8.92
C ALA A 397 9.36 -14.77 -10.09
N ARG A 398 8.19 -15.41 -10.11
CA ARG A 398 7.73 -16.21 -11.26
C ARG A 398 6.62 -15.49 -12.01
N GLY A 399 6.66 -15.56 -13.34
CA GLY A 399 5.56 -15.14 -14.20
C GLY A 399 4.36 -16.09 -14.15
N SER A 400 3.28 -15.72 -14.82
CA SER A 400 2.10 -16.60 -14.96
C SER A 400 2.38 -17.82 -15.83
N ASP A 401 3.41 -17.77 -16.67
CA ASP A 401 3.97 -18.89 -17.43
C ASP A 401 4.83 -19.84 -16.58
N GLY A 402 5.15 -19.45 -15.34
CA GLY A 402 6.01 -20.19 -14.43
C GLY A 402 7.51 -19.95 -14.62
N GLU A 403 7.92 -19.11 -15.59
CA GLU A 403 9.30 -18.73 -15.83
C GLU A 403 9.82 -17.84 -14.69
N GLY A 404 11.13 -17.95 -14.42
CA GLY A 404 11.79 -17.21 -13.34
C GLY A 404 12.37 -15.89 -13.83
N TYR A 405 12.02 -14.79 -13.17
CA TYR A 405 12.53 -13.46 -13.45
C TYR A 405 13.40 -12.97 -12.30
N PHE A 406 14.62 -12.54 -12.61
CA PHE A 406 15.58 -11.96 -11.66
C PHE A 406 15.90 -10.53 -12.07
N TRP A 407 15.83 -9.60 -11.12
CA TRP A 407 16.18 -8.20 -11.36
C TRP A 407 16.75 -7.54 -10.12
N ILE A 408 17.31 -6.34 -10.30
CA ILE A 408 17.59 -5.43 -9.20
C ILE A 408 16.53 -4.35 -9.25
N GLY A 409 15.88 -4.10 -8.10
CA GLY A 409 14.86 -3.06 -7.96
C GLY A 409 15.17 -2.15 -6.78
N ARG A 410 14.64 -0.92 -6.82
CA ARG A 410 14.69 0.03 -5.69
C ARG A 410 13.42 -0.13 -4.87
N GLY A 411 13.55 -0.12 -3.55
CA GLY A 411 12.42 -0.14 -2.62
C GLY A 411 12.50 1.06 -1.68
N ARG A 412 11.42 1.82 -1.61
CA ARG A 412 11.23 2.92 -0.66
C ARG A 412 10.45 2.44 0.56
N GLN A 413 11.00 2.72 1.74
CA GLN A 413 10.38 2.44 3.03
C GLN A 413 10.53 3.64 3.96
N THR A 414 9.71 3.69 5.00
CA THR A 414 9.95 4.59 6.11
C THR A 414 11.27 4.21 6.78
N ALA A 415 12.09 5.22 7.04
CA ALA A 415 13.33 5.03 7.78
C ALA A 415 13.06 4.56 9.23
N PRO A 416 13.96 3.75 9.81
CA PRO A 416 13.95 3.54 11.25
C PRO A 416 14.37 4.85 11.92
N HIS A 417 13.97 5.05 13.17
CA HIS A 417 14.51 6.16 13.94
C HIS A 417 16.04 6.03 13.98
N THR A 418 16.75 7.03 13.48
CA THR A 418 18.20 7.00 13.38
C THR A 418 18.74 8.34 13.83
N ASP A 419 19.80 8.30 14.64
CA ASP A 419 20.49 9.50 15.07
C ASP A 419 21.11 10.21 13.85
N GLY A 420 20.80 11.50 13.72
CA GLY A 420 21.50 12.39 12.81
C GLY A 420 23.01 12.43 13.09
N PRO A 421 23.80 13.16 12.30
CA PRO A 421 25.26 13.21 12.49
C PRO A 421 25.74 13.86 13.78
N ASN A 422 24.84 14.26 14.69
CA ASN A 422 25.13 14.86 16.00
C ASN A 422 26.17 15.98 15.88
N LEU A 423 25.89 16.92 14.97
CA LEU A 423 26.82 18.01 14.68
C LEU A 423 27.02 18.84 15.95
N ARG A 424 28.26 18.92 16.42
CA ARG A 424 28.63 19.77 17.55
C ARG A 424 29.52 20.88 17.04
N PHE A 425 29.30 22.08 17.56
CA PHE A 425 30.12 23.25 17.30
C PHE A 425 30.66 23.79 18.63
N ASP A 426 31.85 24.40 18.59
CA ASP A 426 32.46 25.07 19.73
C ASP A 426 32.46 24.25 21.03
N TYR A 427 32.98 23.02 20.97
CA TYR A 427 33.00 22.10 22.12
C TYR A 427 34.42 21.74 22.54
N LEU A 428 34.54 21.29 23.79
CA LEU A 428 35.77 20.76 24.36
C LEU A 428 35.68 19.24 24.36
N ASP A 429 36.66 18.56 23.76
CA ASP A 429 36.84 17.13 23.98
C ASP A 429 37.21 16.91 25.43
N ALA A 430 36.37 16.15 26.15
CA ALA A 430 36.68 15.72 27.51
C ALA A 430 37.94 14.84 27.50
N PRO A 431 38.76 14.92 28.56
CA PRO A 431 39.99 14.14 28.64
C PRO A 431 39.78 12.63 28.72
#